data_AF-A0A9D5X636-F1
#
_entry.id   AF-A0A9D5X636-F1
#
_cell.length_a   1.000
_cell.length_b   1.000
_cell.length_c   1.000
_cell.angle_alpha   90.00
_cell.angle_beta   90.00
_cell.angle_gamma   90.00
#
_symmetry.space_group_name_H-M   'P 1'
#
loop_
_entity.id
_entity.type
_entity.pdbx_description
1 polymer ?
#
loop_
_entity_poly.entity_id
_entity_poly.type
_entity_poly.pdbx_seq_one_letter_code
_entity_poly.pdbx_strand_id
1 'polypeptide(L)' 'MILVVTEKNDAAQQIARLLSESGKPETDKVYNTPVYRFRRGGEDHVAIG' A
#
# COMPACT_ATOMS: atom_id res chain seq x y z
N MET A 1 10.09 5.18 5.38
CA MET A 1 9.17 4.01 5.40
C MET A 1 7.98 4.34 6.28
N ILE A 2 6.83 4.61 5.68
CA ILE A 2 5.58 5.00 6.34
C ILE A 2 4.57 3.85 6.21
N LEU A 3 3.94 3.47 7.33
CA LEU A 3 2.89 2.45 7.34
C LEU A 3 1.51 3.11 7.38
N VAL A 4 0.66 2.74 6.44
CA VAL A 4 -0.75 3.13 6.35
C VAL A 4 -1.58 1.90 6.72
N VAL A 5 -2.42 2.03 7.73
CA VAL A 5 -3.32 0.96 8.18
C VAL A 5 -4.75 1.38 7.89
N THR A 6 -5.51 0.53 7.21
CA THR A 6 -6.91 0.75 6.90
C THR A 6 -7.79 -0.25 7.62
N GLU A 7 -9.09 0.03 7.73
CA GLU A 7 -10.05 -0.88 8.36
C GLU A 7 -10.26 -2.17 7.54
N LYS A 8 -10.11 -2.07 6.21
CA LYS A 8 -10.34 -3.15 5.26
C LYS A 8 -9.28 -3.15 4.17
N ASN A 9 -8.93 -4.34 3.68
CA ASN A 9 -7.92 -4.54 2.65
C ASN A 9 -8.23 -3.83 1.31
N ASP A 10 -9.50 -3.72 0.93
CA ASP A 10 -9.90 -3.02 -0.30
C ASP A 10 -9.53 -1.53 -0.25
N ALA A 11 -9.65 -0.89 0.92
CA ALA A 11 -9.19 0.47 1.13
C ALA A 11 -7.66 0.60 1.00
N ALA A 12 -6.88 -0.35 1.57
CA ALA A 12 -5.43 -0.37 1.44
C ALA A 12 -4.99 -0.46 -0.03
N GLN A 13 -5.62 -1.35 -0.80
CA GLN A 13 -5.35 -1.52 -2.22
C GLN A 13 -5.65 -0.24 -3.02
N GLN A 14 -6.79 0.39 -2.77
CA GLN A 14 -7.20 1.62 -3.48
C GLN A 14 -6.31 2.80 -3.13
N ILE A 15 -5.96 2.97 -1.84
CA ILE A 15 -5.04 4.02 -1.40
C ILE A 15 -3.67 3.83 -2.05
N ALA A 16 -3.13 2.62 -2.03
CA ALA A 16 -1.84 2.34 -2.66
C ALA A 16 -1.85 2.60 -4.18
N ARG A 17 -2.95 2.25 -4.86
CA ARG A 17 -3.11 2.53 -6.30
C ARG A 17 -3.20 4.02 -6.61
N LEU A 18 -3.97 4.78 -5.83
CA LEU A 18 -4.20 6.21 -6.06
C LEU A 18 -3.00 7.07 -5.68
N LEU A 19 -2.25 6.70 -4.63
CA LEU A 19 -1.15 7.49 -4.10
C LEU A 19 0.22 7.09 -4.65
N SER A 20 0.35 5.93 -5.30
CA SER A 20 1.62 5.50 -5.90
C SER A 20 2.02 6.42 -7.05
N GLU A 21 3.26 6.89 -7.03
CA GLU A 21 3.89 7.60 -8.15
C GLU A 21 3.86 6.79 -9.46
N SER A 22 3.96 5.47 -9.39
CA SER A 22 3.91 4.58 -10.56
C SER A 22 2.48 4.24 -11.03
N GLY A 23 1.47 4.56 -10.21
CA GLY A 23 0.09 4.08 -10.38
C GLY A 23 -0.08 2.56 -10.22
N LYS A 24 1.00 1.83 -9.90
CA LYS A 24 1.06 0.37 -9.76
C LYS A 24 1.86 0.01 -8.50
N PRO A 25 1.20 -0.09 -7.33
CA PRO A 25 1.87 -0.56 -6.12
C PRO A 25 2.31 -2.02 -6.28
N GLU A 26 3.44 -2.36 -5.67
CA GLU A 26 3.87 -3.75 -5.52
C GLU A 26 2.94 -4.44 -4.53
N THR A 27 2.44 -5.63 -4.90
CA THR A 27 1.54 -6.42 -4.07
C THR A 27 2.27 -7.64 -3.56
N ASP A 28 2.24 -7.82 -2.24
CA ASP A 28 2.81 -8.95 -1.53
C ASP A 28 1.84 -9.42 -0.43
N LYS A 29 2.21 -10.43 0.35
CA LYS A 29 1.45 -10.85 1.53
C LYS A 29 2.38 -11.32 2.65
N VAL A 30 2.00 -11.00 3.87
CA VAL A 30 2.62 -11.56 5.08
C VAL A 30 1.58 -12.47 5.73
N TYR A 31 1.83 -13.78 5.71
CA TYR A 31 0.82 -14.80 6.00
C TYR A 31 -0.44 -14.62 5.13
N ASN A 32 -1.54 -14.23 5.75
CA ASN A 32 -2.83 -14.01 5.11
C ASN A 32 -3.15 -12.52 4.89
N THR A 33 -2.29 -11.61 5.37
CA THR A 33 -2.49 -10.17 5.25
C THR A 33 -1.81 -9.65 3.99
N PRO A 34 -2.56 -9.09 3.01
CA PRO A 34 -1.96 -8.47 1.84
C PRO A 34 -1.21 -7.18 2.22
N VAL A 35 -0.16 -6.88 1.47
CA VAL A 35 0.72 -5.72 1.68
C VAL A 35 0.91 -5.02 0.36
N TYR A 36 0.67 -3.71 0.33
CA TYR A 36 0.83 -2.89 -0.87
C TYR A 36 1.95 -1.88 -0.67
N ARG A 37 3.08 -2.06 -1.37
CA ARG A 37 4.26 -1.17 -1.27
C ARG A 37 4.27 -0.19 -2.43
N PHE A 38 4.52 1.08 -2.14
CA PHE A 38 4.57 2.13 -3.16
C PHE A 38 5.41 3.32 -2.73
N ARG A 39 5.84 4.13 -3.71
CA ARG A 39 6.52 5.39 -3.46
C ARG A 39 5.57 6.56 -3.63
N ARG A 40 5.68 7.55 -2.75
CA ARG A 40 4.91 8.80 -2.80
C ARG A 40 5.76 9.94 -2.28
N GLY A 41 5.93 10.99 -3.08
CA GLY A 41 6.69 12.18 -2.70
C GLY A 41 8.15 11.89 -2.38
N GLY A 42 8.75 10.89 -3.02
CA GLY A 42 10.11 10.47 -2.70
C GLY A 42 10.24 9.54 -1.48
N GLU A 43 9.15 9.22 -0.78
CA GLU A 43 9.15 8.36 0.41
C GLU A 43 8.51 6.99 0.16
N ASP A 44 9.08 5.95 0.77
CA ASP A 44 8.51 4.60 0.75
C ASP A 44 7.33 4.46 1.70
N HIS A 45 6.23 3.93 1.17
CA HIS A 45 4.98 3.68 1.87
C HIS A 45 4.59 2.20 1.77
N VAL A 46 3.89 1.73 2.79
CA VAL A 46 3.26 0.42 2.84
C VAL A 46 1.82 0.60 3.30
N ALA A 47 0.85 0.06 2.56
CA ALA A 47 -0.54 0.00 2.99
C ALA A 47 -0.95 -1.44 3.29
N ILE A 48 -1.65 -1.62 4.41
CA ILE A 48 -2.29 -2.86 4.85
C ILE A 48 -3.70 -2.56 5.32
N GLY A 49 -4.57 -3.57 5.35
CA GLY A 49 -5.89 -3.47 5.97
C GLY A 49 -6.40 -4.80 6.47
#